data_AF-A0A933SG78-F1
#
_entry.id   AF-A0A933SG78-F1
#
_cell.length_a   1.000
_cell.length_b   1.000
_cell.length_c   1.000
_cell.angle_alpha   90.00
_cell.angle_beta   90.00
_cell.angle_gamma   90.00
#
_symmetry.space_group_name_H-M   'P 1'
#
loop_
_entity.id
_entity.type
_entity.pdbx_description
1 polymer ?
#
loop_
_entity_poly.entity_id
_entity_poly.type
_entity_poly.pdbx_seq_one_letter_code
_entity_poly.pdbx_strand_id
1 'polypeptide(L)'
;MTTRHGMRLAALTLAGALALGLAGAARAEWMQPDPTWREAQQALRDAARDTAGHAADPARLAALGAVQLRLLKFADAEKSLTRVLELQPGNATALAGLGKLASFRGRDAQADSMLVLAGDFEGAVRDRYDLAVRREDWKGALALAGKLEDEAGRVAQLEALAETPAAEIEHAGDGVAIVNFERAWPVPLVKAKLNGQAVLMAVDLGATEMLIDPSAARLCRVSSPEGERSIVWMGGRLSARNGVLASVTLGGVTVRNLPAAITSLRKYSLSVNPQGVPIAGVIGLPMLRRLGFTMDYRQNRLEIGKSTPPAPAGAVRVPFEMWGVGEMVVYGSVNGGRKTALQVGTGLPDAGIGGAAEMFEEFGMKPGKLANAVRSIGAMLQGRPWSRVTAPTVALGSVVADKVPGWSGVVDVQEFWRHGVRRDGLLGPAFFRDRRVSVDWEKRELVFAPRR
;
A
#
# COMPACT_ATOMS: atom_id res chain seq x y z
N MET A 1 -59.68 38.88 20.89
CA MET A 1 -58.52 39.05 19.99
C MET A 1 -57.31 38.36 20.62
N THR A 2 -57.21 37.04 20.47
CA THR A 2 -56.03 36.24 20.86
C THR A 2 -56.33 34.82 20.40
N THR A 3 -55.45 34.19 19.59
CA THR A 3 -55.19 32.72 19.47
C THR A 3 -54.75 32.22 18.09
N ARG A 4 -54.75 33.01 17.00
CA ARG A 4 -54.31 32.49 15.68
C ARG A 4 -52.81 32.62 15.34
N HIS A 5 -52.03 33.37 16.12
CA HIS A 5 -50.60 33.57 15.83
C HIS A 5 -49.65 32.58 16.55
N GLY A 6 -50.08 31.91 17.64
CA GLY A 6 -49.25 30.94 18.36
C GLY A 6 -49.10 29.58 17.65
N MET A 7 -50.14 29.11 16.95
CA MET A 7 -50.11 27.80 16.28
C MET A 7 -49.26 27.77 15.01
N ARG A 8 -49.07 28.91 14.31
CA ARG A 8 -48.22 28.94 13.10
C ARG A 8 -46.72 28.90 13.43
N LEU A 9 -46.28 29.50 14.54
CA LEU A 9 -44.88 29.42 14.96
C LEU A 9 -44.51 28.01 15.45
N ALA A 10 -45.39 27.37 16.22
CA ALA A 10 -45.17 26.02 16.73
C ALA A 10 -45.08 24.96 15.60
N ALA A 11 -45.92 25.09 14.56
CA ALA A 11 -45.90 24.20 13.41
C ALA A 11 -44.63 24.36 12.54
N LEU A 12 -44.12 25.59 12.39
CA LEU A 12 -42.87 25.88 11.67
C LEU A 12 -41.64 25.37 12.43
N THR A 13 -41.61 25.46 13.77
CA THR A 13 -40.54 24.89 14.59
C THR A 13 -40.55 23.36 14.61
N LEU A 14 -41.73 22.73 14.62
CA LEU A 14 -41.83 21.26 14.57
C LEU A 14 -41.44 20.70 13.19
N ALA A 15 -41.83 21.38 12.11
CA ALA A 15 -41.45 21.01 10.74
C ALA A 15 -39.95 21.21 10.50
N GLY A 16 -39.34 22.27 11.03
CA GLY A 16 -37.90 22.48 11.00
C GLY A 16 -37.11 21.42 11.78
N ALA A 17 -37.59 21.03 12.97
CA ALA A 17 -36.98 19.98 13.79
C ALA A 17 -37.11 18.58 13.16
N LEU A 18 -38.26 18.25 12.54
CA LEU A 18 -38.43 16.99 11.79
C LEU A 18 -37.60 16.96 10.50
N ALA A 19 -37.47 18.09 9.78
CA ALA A 19 -36.61 18.16 8.59
C ALA A 19 -35.12 18.07 8.96
N LEU A 20 -34.70 18.64 10.09
CA LEU A 20 -33.34 18.48 10.64
C LEU A 20 -33.09 17.06 11.17
N GLY A 21 -34.10 16.41 11.79
CA GLY A 21 -34.03 15.03 12.26
C GLY A 21 -33.98 14.00 11.13
N LEU A 22 -34.77 14.18 10.08
CA LEU A 22 -34.76 13.34 8.87
C LEU A 22 -33.52 13.59 8.01
N ALA A 23 -33.06 14.85 7.88
CA ALA A 23 -31.78 15.14 7.24
C ALA A 23 -30.58 14.64 8.07
N GLY A 24 -30.69 14.57 9.40
CA GLY A 24 -29.70 13.98 10.29
C GLY A 24 -29.65 12.45 10.21
N ALA A 25 -30.81 11.79 10.18
CA ALA A 25 -30.94 10.34 10.03
C ALA A 25 -30.50 9.86 8.63
N ALA A 26 -30.92 10.56 7.56
CA ALA A 26 -30.46 10.28 6.21
C ALA A 26 -28.99 10.67 5.99
N ARG A 27 -28.43 11.63 6.77
CA ARG A 27 -26.98 11.89 6.80
C ARG A 27 -26.21 10.76 7.48
N ALA A 28 -26.81 10.05 8.44
CA ALA A 28 -26.15 9.02 9.23
C ALA A 28 -26.05 7.64 8.55
N GLU A 29 -26.98 7.30 7.65
CA GLU A 29 -27.01 5.95 7.02
C GLU A 29 -25.93 5.72 5.96
N TRP A 30 -25.53 6.75 5.19
CA TRP A 30 -24.48 6.58 4.18
C TRP A 30 -23.07 6.80 4.74
N MET A 31 -22.92 7.43 5.91
CA MET A 31 -21.63 7.60 6.60
C MET A 31 -21.24 6.37 7.43
N GLN A 32 -21.78 5.20 7.07
CA GLN A 32 -21.46 3.95 7.75
C GLN A 32 -20.16 3.39 7.16
N PRO A 33 -19.30 2.76 7.99
CA PRO A 33 -18.19 1.99 7.46
C PRO A 33 -18.69 0.89 6.52
N ASP A 34 -17.82 0.45 5.63
CA ASP A 34 -18.11 -0.66 4.73
C ASP A 34 -18.62 -1.90 5.51
N PRO A 35 -19.50 -2.72 4.91
CA PRO A 35 -20.08 -3.87 5.58
C PRO A 35 -19.04 -4.83 6.18
N THR A 36 -17.94 -5.09 5.46
CA THR A 36 -16.93 -6.07 5.87
C THR A 36 -16.18 -5.62 7.14
N TRP A 37 -16.01 -4.32 7.33
CA TRP A 37 -15.47 -3.78 8.57
C TRP A 37 -16.45 -3.80 9.72
N ARG A 38 -17.72 -3.49 9.48
CA ARG A 38 -18.75 -3.59 10.51
C ARG A 38 -18.87 -5.03 11.01
N GLU A 39 -18.81 -6.00 10.10
CA GLU A 39 -18.73 -7.43 10.44
C GLU A 39 -17.49 -7.75 11.26
N ALA A 40 -16.31 -7.28 10.85
CA ALA A 40 -15.08 -7.50 11.62
C ALA A 40 -15.14 -6.86 13.02
N GLN A 41 -15.69 -5.66 13.15
CA GLN A 41 -15.92 -5.00 14.44
C GLN A 41 -16.91 -5.77 15.32
N GLN A 42 -17.96 -6.34 14.71
CA GLN A 42 -18.91 -7.17 15.42
C GLN A 42 -18.25 -8.46 15.91
N ALA A 43 -17.50 -9.15 15.05
CA ALA A 43 -16.73 -10.33 15.40
C ALA A 43 -15.76 -10.06 16.56
N LEU A 44 -15.16 -8.86 16.61
CA LEU A 44 -14.30 -8.47 17.73
C LEU A 44 -15.07 -8.36 19.03
N ARG A 45 -16.26 -7.74 19.00
CA ARG A 45 -17.11 -7.59 20.19
C ARG A 45 -17.55 -8.97 20.72
N ASP A 46 -17.91 -9.87 19.81
CA ASP A 46 -18.35 -11.21 20.16
C ASP A 46 -17.20 -12.06 20.72
N ALA A 47 -16.03 -12.04 20.07
CA ALA A 47 -14.83 -12.73 20.57
C ALA A 47 -14.38 -12.21 21.94
N ALA A 48 -14.45 -10.89 22.17
CA ALA A 48 -14.13 -10.29 23.46
C ALA A 48 -15.10 -10.73 24.56
N ARG A 49 -16.41 -10.84 24.24
CA ARG A 49 -17.44 -11.32 25.16
C ARG A 49 -17.24 -12.80 25.51
N ASP A 50 -16.98 -13.63 24.51
CA ASP A 50 -16.77 -15.07 24.70
C ASP A 50 -15.51 -15.39 25.54
N THR A 51 -14.47 -14.59 25.35
CA THR A 51 -13.22 -14.70 26.13
C THR A 51 -13.38 -14.18 27.56
N ALA A 52 -14.34 -13.29 27.83
CA ALA A 52 -14.56 -12.76 29.17
C ALA A 52 -14.91 -13.89 30.15
N GLY A 53 -14.19 -13.96 31.28
CA GLY A 53 -14.33 -15.06 32.25
C GLY A 53 -13.63 -16.36 31.85
N HIS A 54 -13.03 -16.44 30.66
CA HIS A 54 -12.41 -17.65 30.09
C HIS A 54 -10.99 -17.39 29.60
N ALA A 55 -10.24 -16.52 30.28
CA ALA A 55 -8.90 -16.08 29.88
C ALA A 55 -7.80 -17.18 29.96
N ALA A 56 -8.17 -18.41 30.31
CA ALA A 56 -7.30 -19.58 30.27
C ALA A 56 -7.65 -20.56 29.13
N ASP A 57 -8.66 -20.26 28.31
CA ASP A 57 -9.03 -21.05 27.13
C ASP A 57 -8.20 -20.59 25.91
N PRO A 58 -7.26 -21.42 25.41
CA PRO A 58 -6.40 -21.03 24.29
C PRO A 58 -7.17 -20.83 22.98
N ALA A 59 -8.28 -21.53 22.75
CA ALA A 59 -9.04 -21.43 21.51
C ALA A 59 -9.76 -20.08 21.41
N ARG A 60 -10.39 -19.64 22.51
CA ARG A 60 -11.08 -18.35 22.58
C ARG A 60 -10.10 -17.18 22.49
N LEU A 61 -8.97 -17.28 23.18
CA LEU A 61 -7.89 -16.30 23.08
C LEU A 61 -7.29 -16.23 21.67
N ALA A 62 -7.13 -17.36 20.98
CA ALA A 62 -6.64 -17.40 19.61
C ALA A 62 -7.62 -16.71 18.65
N ALA A 63 -8.92 -16.98 18.78
CA ALA A 63 -9.95 -16.31 18.00
C ALA A 63 -9.96 -14.79 18.24
N LEU A 64 -9.90 -14.36 19.50
CA LEU A 64 -9.79 -12.95 19.86
C LEU A 64 -8.54 -12.29 19.25
N GLY A 65 -7.38 -12.94 19.37
CA GLY A 65 -6.12 -12.47 18.82
C GLY A 65 -6.15 -12.35 17.29
N ALA A 66 -6.75 -13.31 16.60
CA ALA A 66 -6.92 -13.28 15.14
C ALA A 66 -7.78 -12.09 14.69
N VAL A 67 -8.91 -11.82 15.37
CA VAL A 67 -9.77 -10.68 15.00
C VAL A 67 -9.11 -9.34 15.37
N GLN A 68 -8.40 -9.27 16.49
CA GLN A 68 -7.59 -8.10 16.85
C GLN A 68 -6.54 -7.80 15.77
N LEU A 69 -5.85 -8.83 15.26
CA LEU A 69 -4.89 -8.69 14.16
C LEU A 69 -5.56 -8.13 12.90
N ARG A 70 -6.70 -8.70 12.48
CA ARG A 70 -7.48 -8.24 11.32
C ARG A 70 -7.80 -6.74 11.39
N LEU A 71 -8.17 -6.25 12.57
CA LEU A 71 -8.56 -4.87 12.84
C LEU A 71 -7.39 -3.95 13.23
N LEU A 72 -6.14 -4.35 12.97
CA LEU A 72 -4.93 -3.56 13.25
C LEU A 72 -4.69 -3.26 14.74
N LYS A 73 -5.32 -4.01 15.64
CA LYS A 73 -5.09 -3.94 17.09
C LYS A 73 -3.89 -4.77 17.49
N PHE A 74 -2.74 -4.49 16.89
CA PHE A 74 -1.57 -5.36 16.95
C PHE A 74 -1.01 -5.58 18.35
N ALA A 75 -1.03 -4.56 19.22
CA ALA A 75 -0.58 -4.72 20.59
C ALA A 75 -1.47 -5.70 21.37
N ASP A 76 -2.79 -5.60 21.19
CA ASP A 76 -3.75 -6.51 21.81
C ASP A 76 -3.63 -7.92 21.22
N ALA A 77 -3.48 -8.02 19.89
CA ALA A 77 -3.29 -9.29 19.20
C ALA A 77 -2.02 -10.01 19.69
N GLU A 78 -0.90 -9.29 19.78
CA GLU A 78 0.38 -9.83 20.27
C GLU A 78 0.25 -10.33 21.70
N LYS A 79 -0.44 -9.59 22.57
CA LYS A 79 -0.72 -10.01 23.95
C LYS A 79 -1.56 -11.28 23.99
N SER A 80 -2.68 -11.32 23.25
CA SER A 80 -3.59 -12.46 23.26
C SER A 80 -2.91 -13.71 22.68
N LEU A 81 -2.22 -13.61 21.54
CA LEU A 81 -1.58 -14.73 20.87
C LEU A 81 -0.34 -15.24 21.63
N THR A 82 0.43 -14.34 22.26
CA THR A 82 1.52 -14.77 23.16
C THR A 82 0.96 -15.60 24.32
N ARG A 83 -0.15 -15.16 24.92
CA ARG A 83 -0.81 -15.92 25.98
C ARG A 83 -1.31 -17.30 25.52
N VAL A 84 -1.77 -17.40 24.27
CA VAL A 84 -2.11 -18.71 23.67
C VAL A 84 -0.88 -19.62 23.63
N LEU A 85 0.29 -19.13 23.22
CA LEU A 85 1.51 -19.94 23.17
C LEU A 85 2.03 -20.33 24.56
N GLU A 86 1.83 -19.50 25.58
CA GLU A 86 2.13 -19.88 26.97
C GLU A 86 1.29 -21.06 27.45
N LEU A 87 0.02 -21.13 27.03
CA LEU A 87 -0.91 -22.20 27.40
C LEU A 87 -0.76 -23.43 26.50
N GLN A 88 -0.44 -23.21 25.22
CA GLN A 88 -0.33 -24.23 24.18
C GLN A 88 0.79 -23.83 23.18
N PRO A 89 2.05 -24.23 23.43
CA PRO A 89 3.22 -23.78 22.65
C PRO A 89 3.17 -24.11 21.15
N GLY A 90 2.44 -25.15 20.75
CA GLY A 90 2.27 -25.56 19.36
C GLY A 90 1.00 -25.04 18.68
N ASN A 91 0.31 -24.05 19.26
CA ASN A 91 -0.93 -23.54 18.67
C ASN A 91 -0.66 -22.84 17.32
N ALA A 92 -1.10 -23.46 16.23
CA ALA A 92 -0.79 -23.00 14.88
C ALA A 92 -1.37 -21.61 14.57
N THR A 93 -2.55 -21.27 15.08
CA THR A 93 -3.15 -19.93 14.90
C THR A 93 -2.31 -18.83 15.54
N ALA A 94 -1.82 -19.08 16.77
CA ALA A 94 -0.95 -18.12 17.46
C ALA A 94 0.43 -18.00 16.81
N LEU A 95 1.02 -19.11 16.39
CA LEU A 95 2.28 -19.11 15.63
C LEU A 95 2.14 -18.34 14.30
N ALA A 96 1.09 -18.61 13.52
CA ALA A 96 0.85 -17.90 12.26
C ALA A 96 0.60 -16.41 12.48
N GLY A 97 -0.24 -16.04 13.45
CA GLY A 97 -0.57 -14.65 13.74
C GLY A 97 0.63 -13.83 14.25
N LEU A 98 1.43 -14.38 15.16
CA LEU A 98 2.65 -13.73 15.65
C LEU A 98 3.75 -13.71 14.58
N GLY A 99 3.86 -14.76 13.76
CA GLY A 99 4.76 -14.81 12.61
C GLY A 99 4.46 -13.72 11.58
N LYS A 100 3.17 -13.54 11.24
CA LYS A 100 2.69 -12.43 10.39
C LYS A 100 3.06 -11.07 10.97
N LEU A 101 2.77 -10.84 12.25
CA LEU A 101 3.08 -9.56 12.90
C LEU A 101 4.58 -9.28 12.96
N ALA A 102 5.40 -10.31 13.20
CA ALA A 102 6.85 -10.21 13.13
C ALA A 102 7.32 -9.83 11.72
N SER A 103 6.75 -10.43 10.66
CA SER A 103 7.05 -10.09 9.26
C SER A 103 6.69 -8.64 8.92
N PHE A 104 5.53 -8.15 9.39
CA PHE A 104 5.11 -6.76 9.18
C PHE A 104 6.06 -5.75 9.81
N ARG A 105 6.73 -6.13 10.91
CA ARG A 105 7.66 -5.30 11.67
C ARG A 105 9.13 -5.52 11.30
N GLY A 106 9.42 -6.37 10.31
CA GLY A 106 10.79 -6.65 9.85
C GLY A 106 11.59 -7.55 10.79
N ARG A 107 10.92 -8.25 11.72
CA ARG A 107 11.56 -9.23 12.60
C ARG A 107 11.63 -10.57 11.87
N ASP A 108 12.29 -10.57 10.72
CA ASP A 108 12.14 -11.63 9.73
C ASP A 108 12.59 -13.01 10.23
N ALA A 109 13.66 -13.09 11.04
CA ALA A 109 14.11 -14.36 11.62
C ALA A 109 13.08 -14.95 12.60
N GLN A 110 12.44 -14.08 13.41
CA GLN A 110 11.36 -14.47 14.30
C GLN A 110 10.13 -14.91 13.49
N ALA A 111 9.79 -14.13 12.45
CA ALA A 111 8.68 -14.43 11.57
C ALA A 111 8.83 -15.82 10.92
N ASP A 112 9.99 -16.08 10.31
CA ASP A 112 10.28 -17.33 9.64
C ASP A 112 10.18 -18.53 10.61
N SER A 113 10.80 -18.42 11.79
CA SER A 113 10.74 -19.47 12.82
C SER A 113 9.30 -19.81 13.22
N MET A 114 8.48 -18.78 13.47
CA MET A 114 7.08 -18.97 13.87
C MET A 114 6.22 -19.54 12.74
N LEU A 115 6.39 -19.02 11.51
CA LEU A 115 5.60 -19.45 10.36
C LEU A 115 5.95 -20.87 9.91
N VAL A 116 7.21 -21.29 10.05
CA VAL A 116 7.61 -22.69 9.82
C VAL A 116 6.93 -23.62 10.82
N LEU A 117 6.93 -23.25 12.11
CA LEU A 117 6.26 -24.04 13.16
C LEU A 117 4.73 -24.06 13.01
N ALA A 118 4.13 -23.03 12.42
CA ALA A 118 2.71 -23.02 12.09
C ALA A 118 2.33 -24.03 10.98
N GLY A 119 3.30 -24.56 10.24
CA GLY A 119 3.10 -25.56 9.19
C GLY A 119 2.26 -25.02 8.03
N ASP A 120 1.26 -25.80 7.61
CA ASP A 120 0.32 -25.45 6.54
C ASP A 120 -0.96 -24.77 7.07
N PHE A 121 -0.92 -24.18 8.28
CA PHE A 121 -2.04 -23.38 8.80
C PHE A 121 -2.39 -22.23 7.84
N GLU A 122 -3.66 -21.87 7.80
CA GLU A 122 -4.20 -20.87 6.88
C GLU A 122 -3.35 -19.59 6.86
N GLY A 123 -2.91 -19.19 5.66
CA GLY A 123 -2.09 -18.00 5.45
C GLY A 123 -0.60 -18.15 5.78
N ALA A 124 -0.18 -19.14 6.57
CA ALA A 124 1.24 -19.28 6.96
C ALA A 124 2.15 -19.55 5.76
N VAL A 125 1.72 -20.41 4.83
CA VAL A 125 2.46 -20.68 3.58
C VAL A 125 2.60 -19.42 2.72
N ARG A 126 1.53 -18.62 2.61
CA ARG A 126 1.56 -17.33 1.91
C ARG A 126 2.55 -16.37 2.55
N ASP A 127 2.49 -16.20 3.87
CA ASP A 127 3.37 -15.24 4.56
C ASP A 127 4.85 -15.66 4.46
N ARG A 128 5.14 -16.97 4.46
CA ARG A 128 6.50 -17.50 4.19
C ARG A 128 6.95 -17.23 2.77
N TYR A 129 6.07 -17.47 1.79
CA TYR A 129 6.36 -17.18 0.39
C TYR A 129 6.65 -15.68 0.20
N ASP A 130 5.82 -14.82 0.77
CA ASP A 130 5.96 -13.37 0.69
C ASP A 130 7.28 -12.91 1.35
N LEU A 131 7.63 -13.49 2.49
CA LEU A 131 8.91 -13.24 3.16
C LEU A 131 10.10 -13.70 2.32
N ALA A 132 10.03 -14.89 1.69
CA ALA A 132 11.08 -15.40 0.83
C ALA A 132 11.30 -14.51 -0.40
N VAL A 133 10.22 -14.11 -1.09
CA VAL A 133 10.27 -13.15 -2.21
C VAL A 133 10.87 -11.81 -1.74
N ARG A 134 10.43 -11.30 -0.59
CA ARG A 134 10.96 -10.06 -0.02
C ARG A 134 12.44 -10.20 0.33
N ARG A 135 12.92 -11.37 0.75
CA ARG A 135 14.34 -11.60 1.05
C ARG A 135 15.17 -11.98 -0.17
N GLU A 136 14.52 -12.12 -1.32
CA GLU A 136 15.17 -12.59 -2.55
C GLU A 136 15.72 -14.01 -2.41
N ASP A 137 15.15 -14.78 -1.48
CA ASP A 137 15.33 -16.22 -1.38
C ASP A 137 14.45 -16.91 -2.43
N TRP A 138 14.91 -16.84 -3.69
CA TRP A 138 14.17 -17.37 -4.83
C TRP A 138 13.96 -18.88 -4.75
N LYS A 139 14.90 -19.61 -4.14
CA LYS A 139 14.79 -21.06 -3.92
C LYS A 139 13.71 -21.38 -2.89
N GLY A 140 13.69 -20.66 -1.77
CA GLY A 140 12.64 -20.77 -0.77
C GLY A 140 11.26 -20.39 -1.31
N ALA A 141 11.18 -19.30 -2.09
CA ALA A 141 9.95 -18.88 -2.74
C ALA A 141 9.45 -19.93 -3.75
N LEU A 142 10.35 -20.49 -4.58
CA LEU A 142 10.04 -21.54 -5.56
C LEU A 142 9.48 -22.80 -4.88
N ALA A 143 10.08 -23.22 -3.75
CA ALA A 143 9.64 -24.39 -2.99
C ALA A 143 8.21 -24.23 -2.41
N LEU A 144 7.74 -22.99 -2.25
CA LEU A 144 6.40 -22.67 -1.73
C LEU A 144 5.40 -22.32 -2.84
N ALA A 145 5.86 -21.84 -4.00
CA ALA A 145 5.01 -21.37 -5.10
C ALA A 145 4.02 -22.44 -5.57
N GLY A 146 4.43 -23.70 -5.63
CA GLY A 146 3.56 -24.82 -6.02
C GLY A 146 2.39 -25.09 -5.07
N LYS A 147 2.42 -24.55 -3.84
CA LYS A 147 1.32 -24.62 -2.87
C LYS A 147 0.33 -23.46 -2.99
N LEU A 148 0.60 -22.49 -3.86
CA LEU A 148 -0.15 -21.24 -3.99
C LEU A 148 -0.65 -21.10 -5.43
N GLU A 149 -1.92 -21.41 -5.67
CA GLU A 149 -2.50 -21.47 -7.02
C GLU A 149 -2.31 -20.17 -7.84
N ASP A 150 -2.40 -19.02 -7.17
CA ASP A 150 -2.20 -17.70 -7.78
C ASP A 150 -0.74 -17.37 -8.12
N GLU A 151 0.23 -18.15 -7.63
CA GLU A 151 1.66 -18.00 -7.92
C GLU A 151 2.21 -19.06 -8.87
N ALA A 152 1.37 -20.02 -9.32
CA ALA A 152 1.78 -21.05 -10.29
C ALA A 152 2.35 -20.44 -11.56
N GLY A 153 1.76 -19.34 -12.03
CA GLY A 153 2.23 -18.58 -13.19
C GLY A 153 3.60 -17.90 -13.01
N ARG A 154 4.18 -17.91 -11.81
CA ARG A 154 5.49 -17.29 -11.51
C ARG A 154 6.64 -18.29 -11.44
N VAL A 155 6.38 -19.60 -11.45
CA VAL A 155 7.38 -20.65 -11.23
C VAL A 155 8.62 -20.48 -12.13
N ALA A 156 8.43 -20.34 -13.44
CA ALA A 156 9.55 -20.18 -14.39
C ALA A 156 10.39 -18.90 -14.15
N GLN A 157 9.78 -17.84 -13.60
CA GLN A 157 10.51 -16.65 -13.19
C GLN A 157 11.39 -16.93 -11.98
N LEU A 158 10.86 -17.64 -10.99
CA LEU A 158 11.58 -17.99 -9.76
C LEU A 158 12.72 -18.96 -10.05
N GLU A 159 12.53 -19.91 -10.97
CA GLU A 159 13.59 -20.80 -11.46
C GLU A 159 14.74 -19.98 -12.08
N ALA A 160 14.44 -19.10 -13.04
CA ALA A 160 15.45 -18.26 -13.67
C ALA A 160 16.20 -17.38 -12.66
N LEU A 161 15.51 -16.83 -11.66
CA LEU A 161 16.13 -16.02 -10.60
C LEU A 161 16.96 -16.87 -9.62
N ALA A 162 16.55 -18.10 -9.31
CA ALA A 162 17.25 -19.01 -8.42
C ALA A 162 18.57 -19.55 -9.00
N GLU A 163 18.68 -19.56 -10.33
CA GLU A 163 19.91 -19.91 -11.08
C GLU A 163 20.86 -18.73 -11.25
N THR A 164 20.36 -17.51 -11.06
CA THR A 164 21.13 -16.28 -11.23
C THR A 164 21.81 -15.89 -9.91
N PRO A 165 23.05 -15.34 -9.92
CA PRO A 165 23.65 -14.77 -8.73
C PRO A 165 22.76 -13.71 -8.08
N ALA A 166 22.87 -13.57 -6.76
CA ALA A 166 22.15 -12.56 -5.99
C ALA A 166 22.32 -11.16 -6.61
N ALA A 167 21.32 -10.30 -6.44
CA ALA A 167 21.34 -8.96 -7.03
C ALA A 167 22.56 -8.16 -6.50
N GLU A 168 23.46 -7.80 -7.41
CA GLU A 168 24.59 -6.94 -7.12
C GLU A 168 24.23 -5.47 -7.31
N ILE A 169 24.76 -4.61 -6.44
CA ILE A 169 24.59 -3.16 -6.47
C ILE A 169 25.95 -2.53 -6.72
N GLU A 170 26.12 -1.93 -7.88
CA GLU A 170 27.33 -1.22 -8.27
C GLU A 170 27.07 0.29 -8.19
N HIS A 171 27.90 0.99 -7.41
CA HIS A 171 27.88 2.46 -7.34
C HIS A 171 29.03 3.03 -8.16
N ALA A 172 28.75 3.99 -9.04
CA ALA A 172 29.79 4.71 -9.79
C ALA A 172 30.73 5.56 -8.92
N GLY A 173 30.40 5.78 -7.65
CA GLY A 173 31.22 6.48 -6.66
C GLY A 173 30.60 6.46 -5.26
N ASP A 174 31.27 7.06 -4.29
CA ASP A 174 30.81 7.09 -2.88
C ASP A 174 29.86 8.26 -2.55
N GLY A 175 29.67 9.18 -3.50
CA GLY A 175 28.81 10.35 -3.34
C GLY A 175 27.31 10.06 -3.48
N VAL A 176 26.51 11.05 -3.11
CA VAL A 176 25.07 11.07 -3.41
C VAL A 176 24.88 11.51 -4.86
N ALA A 177 24.27 10.64 -5.66
CA ALA A 177 23.87 10.97 -7.01
C ALA A 177 22.54 11.75 -7.02
N ILE A 178 22.47 12.72 -7.92
CA ILE A 178 21.26 13.52 -8.13
C ILE A 178 20.61 13.11 -9.45
N VAL A 179 19.37 12.64 -9.36
CA VAL A 179 18.52 12.36 -10.52
C VAL A 179 17.39 13.38 -10.54
N ASN A 180 17.45 14.33 -11.47
CA ASN A 180 16.37 15.28 -11.65
C ASN A 180 15.12 14.55 -12.14
N PHE A 181 13.97 14.95 -11.62
CA PHE A 181 12.71 14.55 -12.20
C PHE A 181 12.55 15.23 -13.56
N GLU A 182 12.32 14.46 -14.61
CA GLU A 182 11.81 15.00 -15.88
C GLU A 182 10.46 15.69 -15.64
N ARG A 183 9.73 15.18 -14.64
CA ARG A 183 8.46 15.71 -14.15
C ARG A 183 8.20 15.17 -12.75
N ALA A 184 7.88 16.04 -11.79
CA ALA A 184 7.51 15.61 -10.43
C ALA A 184 6.00 15.37 -10.26
N TRP A 185 5.19 15.94 -11.16
CA TRP A 185 3.72 15.91 -11.14
C TRP A 185 3.16 15.60 -12.52
N PRO A 186 2.24 14.63 -12.70
CA PRO A 186 1.37 14.04 -11.68
C PRO A 186 1.99 12.90 -10.86
N VAL A 187 3.14 12.38 -11.30
CA VAL A 187 3.97 11.38 -10.61
C VAL A 187 5.44 11.72 -10.88
N PRO A 188 6.39 11.27 -10.03
CA PRO A 188 7.82 11.48 -10.26
C PRO A 188 8.34 10.60 -11.40
N LEU A 189 8.75 11.23 -12.49
CA LEU A 189 9.34 10.61 -13.68
C LEU A 189 10.84 10.86 -13.74
N VAL A 190 11.61 9.81 -14.02
CA VAL A 190 13.07 9.85 -14.10
C VAL A 190 13.58 9.16 -15.37
N LYS A 191 14.71 9.62 -15.88
CA LYS A 191 15.48 8.87 -16.86
C LYS A 191 16.28 7.77 -16.16
N ALA A 192 16.21 6.57 -16.69
CA ALA A 192 16.96 5.40 -16.24
C ALA A 192 17.52 4.64 -17.44
N LYS A 193 18.37 3.64 -17.20
CA LYS A 193 18.74 2.66 -18.22
C LYS A 193 18.24 1.28 -17.84
N LEU A 194 17.55 0.60 -18.74
CA LEU A 194 17.18 -0.81 -18.63
C LEU A 194 18.05 -1.61 -19.58
N ASN A 195 18.85 -2.54 -19.07
CA ASN A 195 19.81 -3.32 -19.87
C ASN A 195 20.65 -2.41 -20.81
N GLY A 196 21.08 -1.25 -20.30
CA GLY A 196 21.84 -0.24 -21.03
C GLY A 196 21.04 0.73 -21.91
N GLN A 197 19.76 0.46 -22.18
CA GLN A 197 18.91 1.33 -23.01
C GLN A 197 18.27 2.44 -22.18
N ALA A 198 18.46 3.69 -22.60
CA ALA A 198 17.89 4.85 -21.91
C ALA A 198 16.37 4.92 -22.09
N VAL A 199 15.65 5.07 -20.98
CA VAL A 199 14.18 5.08 -20.96
C VAL A 199 13.64 6.05 -19.91
N LEU A 200 12.36 6.43 -20.05
CA LEU A 200 11.62 7.20 -19.07
C LEU A 200 10.79 6.28 -18.18
N MET A 201 10.93 6.40 -16.86
CA MET A 201 10.24 5.55 -15.88
C MET A 201 9.57 6.38 -14.79
N ALA A 202 8.49 5.86 -14.20
CA ALA A 202 7.89 6.42 -12.99
C ALA A 202 8.54 5.81 -11.73
N VAL A 203 8.67 6.58 -10.65
CA VAL A 203 9.14 6.09 -9.34
C VAL A 203 7.95 5.85 -8.43
N ASP A 204 7.72 4.59 -8.04
CA ASP A 204 6.54 4.20 -7.27
C ASP A 204 6.87 3.33 -6.06
N LEU A 205 6.72 3.90 -4.87
CA LEU A 205 6.80 3.15 -3.61
C LEU A 205 5.61 2.18 -3.40
N GLY A 206 4.59 2.23 -4.24
CA GLY A 206 3.43 1.32 -4.19
C GLY A 206 3.57 0.10 -5.10
N ALA A 207 4.57 0.09 -5.99
CA ALA A 207 4.80 -1.04 -6.88
C ALA A 207 5.65 -2.10 -6.17
N THR A 208 5.08 -3.29 -5.98
CA THR A 208 5.75 -4.41 -5.30
C THR A 208 6.80 -5.10 -6.18
N GLU A 209 6.88 -4.73 -7.46
CA GLU A 209 7.80 -5.26 -8.48
C GLU A 209 8.15 -4.17 -9.51
N MET A 210 9.17 -4.41 -10.34
CA MET A 210 9.41 -3.55 -11.51
C MET A 210 8.31 -3.82 -12.54
N LEU A 211 7.63 -2.79 -13.03
CA LEU A 211 6.65 -2.94 -14.11
C LEU A 211 7.26 -2.47 -15.42
N ILE A 212 7.17 -3.24 -16.49
CA ILE A 212 7.75 -2.89 -17.79
C ILE A 212 6.68 -2.98 -18.88
N ASP A 213 6.56 -1.96 -19.72
CA ASP A 213 5.67 -2.01 -20.88
C ASP A 213 6.19 -3.03 -21.92
N PRO A 214 5.32 -3.80 -22.62
CA PRO A 214 5.76 -4.78 -23.61
C PRO A 214 6.65 -4.21 -24.72
N SER A 215 6.46 -2.94 -25.11
CA SER A 215 7.32 -2.29 -26.11
C SER A 215 8.73 -2.05 -25.57
N ALA A 216 8.84 -1.59 -24.32
CA ALA A 216 10.11 -1.40 -23.63
C ALA A 216 10.79 -2.74 -23.32
N ALA A 217 10.02 -3.78 -22.95
CA ALA A 217 10.55 -5.11 -22.72
C ALA A 217 11.29 -5.66 -23.96
N ARG A 218 10.72 -5.47 -25.16
CA ARG A 218 11.37 -5.82 -26.42
C ARG A 218 12.59 -4.95 -26.71
N LEU A 219 12.46 -3.63 -26.59
CA LEU A 219 13.54 -2.67 -26.85
C LEU A 219 14.76 -2.94 -25.96
N CYS A 220 14.52 -3.19 -24.68
CA CYS A 220 15.55 -3.40 -23.67
C CYS A 220 15.94 -4.89 -23.54
N ARG A 221 15.41 -5.78 -24.38
CA ARG A 221 15.71 -7.23 -24.36
C ARG A 221 15.54 -7.85 -22.96
N VAL A 222 14.42 -7.54 -22.30
CA VAL A 222 14.06 -8.12 -21.01
C VAL A 222 13.76 -9.60 -21.22
N SER A 223 14.38 -10.47 -20.42
CA SER A 223 14.06 -11.90 -20.45
C SER A 223 12.61 -12.09 -20.02
N SER A 224 11.86 -12.95 -20.70
CA SER A 224 10.44 -13.17 -20.45
C SER A 224 10.19 -14.66 -20.25
N PRO A 225 10.52 -15.22 -19.07
CA PRO A 225 10.16 -16.60 -18.72
C PRO A 225 8.67 -16.86 -18.96
N GLU A 226 8.31 -18.12 -19.23
CA GLU A 226 6.92 -18.49 -19.44
C GLU A 226 6.05 -18.22 -18.19
N GLY A 227 4.75 -18.13 -18.40
CA GLY A 227 3.78 -17.88 -17.34
C GLY A 227 3.20 -16.48 -17.35
N GLU A 228 1.97 -16.40 -16.87
CA GLU A 228 1.18 -15.20 -16.70
C GLU A 228 0.49 -15.27 -15.34
N ARG A 229 0.37 -14.13 -14.67
CA ARG A 229 -0.23 -14.04 -13.34
C ARG A 229 -0.96 -12.73 -13.14
N SER A 230 -1.85 -12.74 -12.14
CA SER A 230 -2.52 -11.52 -11.69
C SER A 230 -1.62 -10.79 -10.69
N ILE A 231 -1.32 -9.52 -10.95
CA ILE A 231 -0.64 -8.63 -10.00
C ILE A 231 -1.59 -7.54 -9.54
N VAL A 232 -1.37 -7.01 -8.34
CA VAL A 232 -2.10 -5.84 -7.84
C VAL A 232 -1.20 -4.61 -7.95
N TRP A 233 -1.65 -3.60 -8.68
CA TRP A 233 -0.98 -2.30 -8.76
C TRP A 233 -2.02 -1.19 -8.78
N MET A 234 -1.79 -0.14 -7.98
CA MET A 234 -2.73 0.97 -7.80
C MET A 234 -4.15 0.51 -7.44
N GLY A 235 -4.28 -0.44 -6.51
CA GLY A 235 -5.57 -0.89 -5.98
C GLY A 235 -6.38 -1.83 -6.88
N GLY A 236 -5.90 -2.14 -8.09
CA GLY A 236 -6.57 -3.03 -9.03
C GLY A 236 -5.68 -4.19 -9.51
N ARG A 237 -6.33 -5.25 -10.00
CA ARG A 237 -5.68 -6.43 -10.57
C ARG A 237 -5.36 -6.22 -12.05
N LEU A 238 -4.18 -6.65 -12.47
CA LEU A 238 -3.66 -6.58 -13.83
C LEU A 238 -3.09 -7.93 -14.21
N SER A 239 -3.26 -8.32 -15.47
CA SER A 239 -2.53 -9.46 -16.01
C SER A 239 -1.10 -9.04 -16.36
N ALA A 240 -0.13 -9.85 -15.98
CA ALA A 240 1.27 -9.60 -16.29
C ALA A 240 1.99 -10.90 -16.64
N ARG A 241 2.85 -10.82 -17.65
CA ARG A 241 3.82 -11.87 -17.96
C ARG A 241 5.06 -11.69 -17.10
N ASN A 242 5.80 -12.78 -16.89
CA ASN A 242 7.05 -12.73 -16.16
C ASN A 242 8.14 -11.96 -16.92
N GLY A 243 9.00 -11.27 -16.17
CA GLY A 243 10.16 -10.59 -16.70
C GLY A 243 11.38 -10.72 -15.78
N VAL A 244 12.58 -10.80 -16.35
CA VAL A 244 13.83 -10.69 -15.59
C VAL A 244 14.71 -9.64 -16.28
N LEU A 245 15.05 -8.59 -15.53
CA LEU A 245 15.92 -7.51 -15.95
C LEU A 245 17.37 -7.87 -15.62
N ALA A 246 18.25 -7.84 -16.62
CA ALA A 246 19.67 -8.05 -16.39
C ALA A 246 20.28 -6.88 -15.60
N SER A 247 19.87 -5.64 -15.88
CA SER A 247 20.28 -4.47 -15.10
C SER A 247 19.32 -3.30 -15.19
N VAL A 248 19.29 -2.50 -14.12
CA VAL A 248 18.69 -1.18 -14.08
C VAL A 248 19.72 -0.19 -13.56
N THR A 249 20.00 0.87 -14.31
CA THR A 249 20.87 1.96 -13.87
C THR A 249 20.07 3.23 -13.63
N LEU A 250 20.21 3.81 -12.43
CA LEU A 250 19.58 5.06 -12.03
C LEU A 250 20.58 5.89 -11.24
N GLY A 251 20.87 7.11 -11.68
CA GLY A 251 21.81 8.00 -10.99
C GLY A 251 23.21 7.40 -10.81
N GLY A 252 23.72 6.63 -11.78
CA GLY A 252 25.03 5.99 -11.66
C GLY A 252 25.07 4.81 -10.69
N VAL A 253 23.94 4.38 -10.14
CA VAL A 253 23.81 3.11 -9.41
C VAL A 253 23.20 2.07 -10.34
N THR A 254 23.86 0.93 -10.48
CA THR A 254 23.38 -0.20 -11.28
C THR A 254 22.99 -1.34 -10.35
N VAL A 255 21.77 -1.84 -10.51
CA VAL A 255 21.28 -3.04 -9.83
C VAL A 255 21.05 -4.12 -10.87
N ARG A 256 21.56 -5.33 -10.62
CA ARG A 256 21.46 -6.46 -11.55
C ARG A 256 20.41 -7.48 -11.12
N ASN A 257 19.95 -8.29 -12.07
CA ASN A 257 19.14 -9.50 -11.84
C ASN A 257 17.83 -9.24 -11.08
N LEU A 258 17.02 -8.32 -11.61
CA LEU A 258 15.78 -7.88 -10.96
C LEU A 258 14.54 -8.60 -11.52
N PRO A 259 13.62 -9.08 -10.67
CA PRO A 259 12.30 -9.50 -11.13
C PRO A 259 11.53 -8.31 -11.69
N ALA A 260 10.80 -8.56 -12.77
CA ALA A 260 9.89 -7.62 -13.38
C ALA A 260 8.58 -8.29 -13.78
N ALA A 261 7.53 -7.48 -13.94
CA ALA A 261 6.25 -7.87 -14.50
C ALA A 261 6.04 -7.08 -15.80
N ILE A 262 5.76 -7.79 -16.89
CA ILE A 262 5.54 -7.20 -18.21
C ILE A 262 4.04 -7.03 -18.41
N THR A 263 3.57 -5.78 -18.40
CA THR A 263 2.14 -5.44 -18.53
C THR A 263 1.96 -4.10 -19.24
N SER A 264 0.83 -3.88 -19.90
CA SER A 264 0.64 -2.66 -20.70
C SER A 264 0.56 -1.41 -19.83
N LEU A 265 1.45 -0.46 -20.07
CA LEU A 265 1.47 0.85 -19.40
C LEU A 265 0.95 1.97 -20.29
N ARG A 266 0.32 1.65 -21.43
CA ARG A 266 -0.15 2.64 -22.42
C ARG A 266 -1.11 3.65 -21.79
N LYS A 267 -2.12 3.18 -21.08
CA LYS A 267 -3.14 4.03 -20.43
C LYS A 267 -2.55 4.87 -19.31
N TYR A 268 -1.62 4.28 -18.55
CA TYR A 268 -0.85 5.00 -17.53
C TYR A 268 -0.01 6.10 -18.13
N SER A 269 0.73 5.80 -19.19
CA SER A 269 1.53 6.78 -19.93
C SER A 269 0.70 7.95 -20.42
N LEU A 270 -0.48 7.70 -20.97
CA LEU A 270 -1.40 8.76 -21.40
C LEU A 270 -1.92 9.60 -20.23
N SER A 271 -2.09 9.01 -19.05
CA SER A 271 -2.52 9.76 -17.86
C SER A 271 -1.41 10.63 -17.28
N VAL A 272 -0.17 10.12 -17.21
CA VAL A 272 0.91 10.81 -16.51
C VAL A 272 1.80 11.67 -17.43
N ASN A 273 1.78 11.36 -18.72
CA ASN A 273 2.60 12.01 -19.74
C ASN A 273 1.89 12.07 -21.11
N PRO A 274 0.68 12.69 -21.22
CA PRO A 274 -0.23 12.61 -22.37
C PRO A 274 0.35 13.06 -23.73
N GLN A 275 1.48 13.76 -23.74
CA GLN A 275 2.13 14.31 -24.94
C GLN A 275 3.65 14.04 -24.97
N GLY A 276 4.15 13.28 -24.00
CA GLY A 276 5.58 12.98 -23.90
C GLY A 276 5.91 11.58 -24.40
N VAL A 277 7.18 11.20 -24.21
CA VAL A 277 7.62 9.83 -24.47
C VAL A 277 6.84 8.86 -23.59
N PRO A 278 6.34 7.73 -24.12
CA PRO A 278 5.69 6.70 -23.34
C PRO A 278 6.55 6.26 -22.14
N ILE A 279 5.89 5.98 -21.02
CA ILE A 279 6.57 5.47 -19.83
C ILE A 279 6.94 4.02 -20.11
N ALA A 280 8.24 3.74 -20.12
CA ALA A 280 8.78 2.42 -20.39
C ALA A 280 8.55 1.45 -19.22
N GLY A 281 8.45 1.98 -18.01
CA GLY A 281 8.24 1.16 -16.82
C GLY A 281 8.05 1.96 -15.53
N VAL A 282 7.84 1.22 -14.45
CA VAL A 282 7.72 1.71 -13.08
C VAL A 282 8.84 1.11 -12.25
N ILE A 283 9.63 1.96 -11.61
CA ILE A 283 10.65 1.60 -10.62
C ILE A 283 9.95 1.38 -9.29
N GLY A 284 9.84 0.11 -8.90
CA GLY A 284 9.15 -0.30 -7.69
C GLY A 284 10.05 -0.46 -6.47
N LEU A 285 9.42 -0.83 -5.36
CA LEU A 285 10.07 -1.02 -4.06
C LEU A 285 11.22 -2.02 -4.05
N PRO A 286 11.20 -3.14 -4.79
CA PRO A 286 12.35 -4.04 -4.80
C PRO A 286 13.63 -3.30 -5.16
N MET A 287 13.64 -2.48 -6.21
CA MET A 287 14.82 -1.68 -6.55
C MET A 287 15.10 -0.60 -5.50
N LEU A 288 14.09 0.17 -5.09
CA LEU A 288 14.27 1.34 -4.23
C LEU A 288 14.79 1.00 -2.84
N ARG A 289 14.41 -0.15 -2.26
CA ARG A 289 14.85 -0.57 -0.92
C ARG A 289 16.32 -0.99 -0.84
N ARG A 290 16.97 -1.21 -1.99
CA ARG A 290 18.40 -1.48 -2.09
C ARG A 290 19.24 -0.20 -2.01
N LEU A 291 18.59 0.95 -2.02
CA LEU A 291 19.21 2.25 -2.11
C LEU A 291 18.89 3.09 -0.87
N GLY A 292 19.87 3.87 -0.42
CA GLY A 292 19.57 5.06 0.35
C GLY A 292 19.00 6.11 -0.58
N PHE A 293 17.79 6.62 -0.34
CA PHE A 293 17.24 7.66 -1.20
C PHE A 293 16.40 8.70 -0.45
N THR A 294 16.32 9.87 -1.09
CA THR A 294 15.42 10.96 -0.70
C THR A 294 14.67 11.48 -1.91
N MET A 295 13.35 11.53 -1.82
CA MET A 295 12.52 12.24 -2.79
C MET A 295 12.36 13.69 -2.33
N ASP A 296 12.99 14.61 -3.04
CA ASP A 296 12.84 16.04 -2.82
C ASP A 296 11.91 16.63 -3.88
N TYR A 297 10.61 16.63 -3.57
CA TYR A 297 9.59 17.19 -4.46
C TYR A 297 9.72 18.71 -4.59
N ARG A 298 10.30 19.40 -3.60
CA ARG A 298 10.49 20.86 -3.66
C ARG A 298 11.55 21.23 -4.69
N GLN A 299 12.60 20.41 -4.77
CA GLN A 299 13.72 20.64 -5.68
C GLN A 299 13.67 19.75 -6.94
N ASN A 300 12.54 19.08 -7.18
CA ASN A 300 12.29 18.20 -8.32
C ASN A 300 13.40 17.17 -8.56
N ARG A 301 13.84 16.47 -7.52
CA ARG A 301 14.91 15.48 -7.65
C ARG A 301 14.76 14.27 -6.73
N LEU A 302 15.41 13.20 -7.14
CA LEU A 302 15.72 12.03 -6.33
C LEU A 302 17.21 12.05 -5.99
N GLU A 303 17.52 11.99 -4.71
CA GLU A 303 18.89 11.83 -4.20
C GLU A 303 19.10 10.34 -3.93
N ILE A 304 20.19 9.76 -4.45
CA ILE A 304 20.49 8.32 -4.35
C ILE A 304 21.89 8.13 -3.79
N GLY A 305 22.05 7.27 -2.79
CA GLY A 305 23.33 6.91 -2.19
C GLY A 305 23.33 5.49 -1.65
N LYS A 306 24.46 5.09 -1.04
CA LYS A 306 24.60 3.79 -0.36
C LYS A 306 23.71 3.69 0.88
N SER A 307 23.56 4.80 1.59
CA SER A 307 22.72 4.92 2.77
C SER A 307 21.87 6.17 2.70
N THR A 308 20.74 6.16 3.41
CA THR A 308 19.86 7.32 3.51
C THR A 308 20.59 8.40 4.31
N PRO A 309 20.59 9.66 3.84
CA PRO A 309 21.26 10.74 4.56
C PRO A 309 20.64 10.92 5.96
N PRO A 310 21.43 11.36 6.96
CA PRO A 310 20.92 11.66 8.29
C PRO A 310 19.72 12.60 8.25
N ALA A 311 18.75 12.36 9.13
CA ALA A 311 17.58 13.21 9.25
C ALA A 311 18.00 14.64 9.66
N PRO A 312 17.50 15.68 8.98
CA PRO A 312 17.76 17.06 9.41
C PRO A 312 17.14 17.34 10.78
N ALA A 313 17.67 18.33 11.50
CA ALA A 313 17.10 18.79 12.76
C ALA A 313 15.63 19.18 12.58
N GLY A 314 14.77 18.77 13.52
CA GLY A 314 13.32 19.01 13.45
C GLY A 314 12.56 18.12 12.47
N ALA A 315 13.20 17.11 11.86
CA ALA A 315 12.49 16.16 11.00
C ALA A 315 11.42 15.38 11.78
N VAL A 316 10.28 15.15 11.12
CA VAL A 316 9.21 14.29 11.64
C VAL A 316 9.41 12.87 11.13
N ARG A 317 9.31 11.90 12.03
CA ARG A 317 9.45 10.47 11.73
C ARG A 317 8.08 9.80 11.77
N VAL A 318 7.76 9.05 10.72
CA VAL A 318 6.52 8.30 10.61
C VAL A 318 6.88 6.82 10.41
N PRO A 319 6.57 5.93 11.36
CA PRO A 319 6.88 4.53 11.22
C PRO A 319 6.07 3.90 10.08
N PHE A 320 6.66 2.92 9.41
CA PHE A 320 6.00 2.10 8.41
C PHE A 320 6.18 0.61 8.70
N GLU A 321 5.28 -0.17 8.12
CA GLU A 321 5.34 -1.62 8.07
C GLU A 321 5.47 -2.10 6.63
N MET A 322 5.90 -3.35 6.47
CA MET A 322 6.01 -4.00 5.15
C MET A 322 5.05 -5.18 5.13
N TRP A 323 4.02 -5.11 4.31
CA TRP A 323 3.01 -6.16 4.19
C TRP A 323 3.21 -6.97 2.90
N GLY A 324 2.88 -8.27 2.95
CA GLY A 324 3.07 -9.22 1.86
C GLY A 324 4.45 -9.16 1.20
N VAL A 325 4.52 -9.30 -0.12
CA VAL A 325 5.81 -9.24 -0.87
C VAL A 325 6.54 -7.89 -0.78
N GLY A 326 5.85 -6.80 -0.48
CA GLY A 326 6.48 -5.47 -0.51
C GLY A 326 5.56 -4.26 -0.51
N GLU A 327 4.44 -4.27 0.22
CA GLU A 327 3.61 -3.08 0.38
C GLU A 327 4.09 -2.27 1.60
N MET A 328 4.62 -1.06 1.36
CA MET A 328 4.98 -0.14 2.44
C MET A 328 3.72 0.55 2.98
N VAL A 329 3.39 0.31 4.24
CA VAL A 329 2.15 0.79 4.87
C VAL A 329 2.46 1.75 6.01
N VAL A 330 1.83 2.91 5.99
CA VAL A 330 1.87 3.91 7.07
C VAL A 330 0.49 4.06 7.71
N TYR A 331 0.48 4.53 8.94
CA TYR A 331 -0.74 4.80 9.68
C TYR A 331 -1.03 6.29 9.76
N GLY A 332 -2.28 6.65 9.49
CA GLY A 332 -2.73 8.04 9.50
C GLY A 332 -4.21 8.18 9.83
N SER A 333 -4.75 9.36 9.54
CA SER A 333 -6.18 9.65 9.58
C SER A 333 -6.58 10.45 8.35
N VAL A 334 -7.78 10.19 7.84
CA VAL A 334 -8.41 10.98 6.77
C VAL A 334 -9.59 11.73 7.36
N ASN A 335 -9.68 13.03 7.10
CA ASN A 335 -10.73 13.93 7.59
C ASN A 335 -10.93 13.85 9.13
N GLY A 336 -9.85 13.70 9.90
CA GLY A 336 -9.92 13.54 11.36
C GLY A 336 -10.60 12.26 11.85
N GLY A 337 -10.85 11.30 10.94
CA GLY A 337 -11.47 10.02 11.26
C GLY A 337 -10.55 9.06 12.04
N ARG A 338 -10.95 7.80 12.11
CA ARG A 338 -10.18 6.74 12.78
C ARG A 338 -8.78 6.56 12.16
N LYS A 339 -7.94 5.80 12.87
CA LYS A 339 -6.67 5.30 12.33
C LYS A 339 -6.91 4.48 11.07
N THR A 340 -6.21 4.81 9.99
CA THR A 340 -6.26 4.15 8.68
C THR A 340 -4.89 3.61 8.29
N ALA A 341 -4.84 2.42 7.72
CA ALA A 341 -3.65 1.85 7.08
C ALA A 341 -3.60 2.25 5.60
N LEU A 342 -2.55 2.99 5.22
CA LEU A 342 -2.39 3.54 3.88
C LEU A 342 -1.11 3.00 3.25
N GLN A 343 -1.23 2.33 2.10
CA GLN A 343 -0.06 1.95 1.31
C GLN A 343 0.53 3.19 0.65
N VAL A 344 1.83 3.41 0.82
CA VAL A 344 2.54 4.51 0.16
C VAL A 344 2.67 4.19 -1.34
N GLY A 345 2.05 5.00 -2.19
CA GLY A 345 1.98 4.78 -3.65
C GLY A 345 2.27 6.05 -4.43
N THR A 346 3.55 6.41 -4.58
CA THR A 346 3.98 7.64 -5.26
C THR A 346 3.69 7.64 -6.76
N GLY A 347 3.33 6.49 -7.34
CA GLY A 347 2.85 6.34 -8.72
C GLY A 347 1.34 6.60 -8.92
N LEU A 348 0.58 6.95 -7.86
CA LEU A 348 -0.84 7.30 -8.00
C LEU A 348 -1.01 8.68 -8.68
N PRO A 349 -1.48 8.78 -9.93
CA PRO A 349 -1.49 10.05 -10.65
C PRO A 349 -2.51 11.01 -10.05
N ASP A 350 -2.14 12.29 -9.97
CA ASP A 350 -3.03 13.41 -9.64
C ASP A 350 -3.70 13.35 -8.25
N ALA A 351 -3.27 12.46 -7.36
CA ALA A 351 -3.89 12.29 -6.05
C ALA A 351 -2.87 12.18 -4.91
N GLY A 352 -3.32 12.60 -3.73
CA GLY A 352 -2.62 12.38 -2.46
C GLY A 352 -3.28 11.29 -1.62
N ILE A 353 -4.49 10.88 -1.96
CA ILE A 353 -5.20 9.77 -1.31
C ILE A 353 -6.03 8.99 -2.35
N GLY A 354 -6.02 7.68 -2.28
CA GLY A 354 -6.87 6.80 -3.07
C GLY A 354 -7.51 5.73 -2.18
N GLY A 355 -8.69 5.25 -2.54
CA GLY A 355 -9.39 4.25 -1.73
C GLY A 355 -10.64 3.71 -2.44
N ALA A 356 -11.32 2.77 -1.80
CA ALA A 356 -12.66 2.36 -2.23
C ALA A 356 -13.68 3.48 -1.93
N ALA A 357 -14.84 3.47 -2.58
CA ALA A 357 -15.85 4.50 -2.36
C ALA A 357 -16.34 4.53 -0.91
N GLU A 358 -16.52 3.35 -0.34
CA GLU A 358 -16.99 3.08 1.02
C GLU A 358 -16.06 3.70 2.07
N MET A 359 -14.74 3.72 1.80
CA MET A 359 -13.77 4.37 2.68
C MET A 359 -13.96 5.90 2.70
N PHE A 360 -14.27 6.51 1.56
CA PHE A 360 -14.55 7.96 1.52
C PHE A 360 -15.91 8.29 2.15
N GLU A 361 -16.92 7.45 1.91
CA GLU A 361 -18.24 7.60 2.49
C GLU A 361 -18.23 7.51 4.03
N GLU A 362 -17.46 6.57 4.60
CA GLU A 362 -17.22 6.44 6.04
C GLU A 362 -16.79 7.78 6.68
N PHE A 363 -15.99 8.57 5.95
CA PHE A 363 -15.45 9.84 6.44
C PHE A 363 -16.25 11.07 5.94
N GLY A 364 -17.48 10.86 5.46
CA GLY A 364 -18.38 11.93 5.05
C GLY A 364 -17.98 12.60 3.73
N MET A 365 -17.19 11.93 2.90
CA MET A 365 -16.74 12.44 1.60
C MET A 365 -17.49 11.79 0.46
N LYS A 366 -17.93 12.60 -0.51
CA LYS A 366 -18.50 12.13 -1.77
C LYS A 366 -17.85 12.83 -2.95
N PRO A 367 -17.80 12.19 -4.12
CA PRO A 367 -17.48 12.88 -5.36
C PRO A 367 -18.40 14.07 -5.58
N GLY A 368 -17.86 15.19 -6.06
CA GLY A 368 -18.65 16.37 -6.39
C GLY A 368 -19.64 16.12 -7.56
N LYS A 369 -20.71 16.90 -7.67
CA LYS A 369 -21.71 16.75 -8.75
C LYS A 369 -21.12 16.88 -10.17
N LEU A 370 -20.07 17.71 -10.35
CA LEU A 370 -19.30 17.80 -11.59
C LEU A 370 -18.26 16.67 -11.77
N ALA A 371 -17.89 15.95 -10.71
CA ALA A 371 -16.92 14.85 -10.79
C ALA A 371 -17.46 13.65 -11.58
N ASN A 372 -18.79 13.47 -11.64
CA ASN A 372 -19.44 12.43 -12.43
C ASN A 372 -19.41 12.70 -13.95
N ALA A 373 -19.27 13.96 -14.37
CA ALA A 373 -19.21 14.35 -15.79
C ALA A 373 -17.84 14.07 -16.41
N VAL A 374 -16.79 14.03 -15.59
CA VAL A 374 -15.48 13.52 -15.99
C VAL A 374 -15.40 12.08 -15.50
N ARG A 375 -15.86 11.11 -16.30
CA ARG A 375 -15.46 9.69 -16.16
C ARG A 375 -13.95 9.62 -16.43
N SER A 376 -13.17 10.13 -15.49
CA SER A 376 -11.76 10.49 -15.60
C SER A 376 -10.88 9.30 -15.27
N ILE A 377 -9.90 9.02 -16.13
CA ILE A 377 -8.62 8.33 -15.85
C ILE A 377 -8.72 6.87 -15.35
N GLY A 378 -9.48 6.58 -14.29
CA GLY A 378 -9.64 5.24 -13.72
C GLY A 378 -10.32 4.21 -14.62
N ALA A 379 -11.38 4.62 -15.32
CA ALA A 379 -12.05 3.76 -16.29
C ALA A 379 -11.10 3.37 -17.44
N MET A 380 -10.15 4.26 -17.76
CA MET A 380 -9.09 3.97 -18.71
C MET A 380 -8.03 3.05 -18.11
N LEU A 381 -7.58 3.21 -16.87
CA LEU A 381 -6.48 2.41 -16.31
C LEU A 381 -6.85 0.95 -15.98
N GLN A 382 -7.98 0.73 -15.31
CA GLN A 382 -8.33 -0.58 -14.71
C GLN A 382 -9.76 -1.04 -15.03
N GLY A 383 -10.46 -0.36 -15.94
CA GLY A 383 -11.82 -0.74 -16.34
C GLY A 383 -12.92 -0.41 -15.32
N ARG A 384 -12.59 0.32 -14.24
CA ARG A 384 -13.54 0.78 -13.21
C ARG A 384 -13.57 2.30 -13.09
N PRO A 385 -14.73 2.93 -12.93
CA PRO A 385 -14.81 4.39 -12.83
C PRO A 385 -14.15 4.88 -11.53
N TRP A 386 -13.09 5.67 -11.65
CA TRP A 386 -12.60 6.46 -10.52
C TRP A 386 -13.29 7.81 -10.52
N SER A 387 -13.63 8.28 -9.34
CA SER A 387 -14.30 9.57 -9.15
C SER A 387 -13.42 10.50 -8.32
N ARG A 388 -13.29 11.75 -8.76
CA ARG A 388 -12.55 12.76 -8.00
C ARG A 388 -13.24 13.05 -6.68
N VAL A 389 -12.46 13.05 -5.62
CA VAL A 389 -12.84 13.49 -4.28
C VAL A 389 -11.77 14.42 -3.74
N THR A 390 -12.10 15.23 -2.73
CA THR A 390 -11.12 16.05 -2.02
C THR A 390 -11.23 15.72 -0.55
N ALA A 391 -10.17 15.17 0.02
CA ALA A 391 -10.09 14.94 1.45
C ALA A 391 -9.78 16.27 2.14
N PRO A 392 -10.61 16.74 3.10
CA PRO A 392 -10.34 17.98 3.80
C PRO A 392 -8.98 17.97 4.48
N THR A 393 -8.62 16.85 5.10
CA THR A 393 -7.30 16.62 5.72
C THR A 393 -6.84 15.18 5.50
N VAL A 394 -5.53 15.00 5.34
CA VAL A 394 -4.84 13.72 5.50
C VAL A 394 -3.67 13.95 6.43
N ALA A 395 -3.53 13.13 7.47
CA ALA A 395 -2.50 13.28 8.49
C ALA A 395 -1.74 11.98 8.72
N LEU A 396 -0.42 12.06 8.83
CA LEU A 396 0.47 11.02 9.36
C LEU A 396 1.15 11.57 10.62
N GLY A 397 0.55 11.33 11.78
CA GLY A 397 0.96 12.01 13.01
C GLY A 397 0.87 13.53 12.86
N SER A 398 1.99 14.23 13.07
CA SER A 398 2.07 15.70 12.91
C SER A 398 2.27 16.16 11.46
N VAL A 399 2.44 15.25 10.50
CA VAL A 399 2.55 15.59 9.08
C VAL A 399 1.15 15.70 8.46
N VAL A 400 0.65 16.92 8.33
CA VAL A 400 -0.72 17.20 7.84
C VAL A 400 -0.71 17.85 6.46
N ALA A 401 -1.63 17.43 5.59
CA ALA A 401 -1.96 18.11 4.35
C ALA A 401 -3.47 18.41 4.31
N ASP A 402 -3.81 19.61 3.87
CA ASP A 402 -5.19 20.08 3.72
C ASP A 402 -5.62 20.02 2.26
N LYS A 403 -6.93 19.87 2.02
CA LYS A 403 -7.56 19.86 0.69
C LYS A 403 -6.85 18.90 -0.28
N VAL A 404 -6.57 17.70 0.20
CA VAL A 404 -5.80 16.70 -0.54
C VAL A 404 -6.66 16.13 -1.67
N PRO A 405 -6.25 16.26 -2.95
CA PRO A 405 -6.97 15.66 -4.06
C PRO A 405 -6.93 14.14 -3.92
N GLY A 406 -8.02 13.48 -4.25
CA GLY A 406 -8.11 12.03 -4.12
C GLY A 406 -8.96 11.35 -5.19
N TRP A 407 -8.81 10.04 -5.22
CA TRP A 407 -9.54 9.16 -6.11
C TRP A 407 -10.36 8.12 -5.33
N SER A 408 -11.67 8.22 -5.49
CA SER A 408 -12.64 7.23 -5.00
C SER A 408 -12.84 6.12 -6.02
N GLY A 409 -12.82 4.86 -5.56
CA GLY A 409 -12.99 3.68 -6.39
C GLY A 409 -11.68 3.11 -6.99
N VAL A 410 -10.52 3.54 -6.47
CA VAL A 410 -9.20 3.02 -6.89
C VAL A 410 -8.96 1.63 -6.33
N VAL A 411 -9.31 1.43 -5.07
CA VAL A 411 -9.11 0.17 -4.36
C VAL A 411 -10.42 -0.60 -4.39
N ASP A 412 -10.36 -1.87 -4.80
CA ASP A 412 -11.48 -2.79 -4.64
C ASP A 412 -11.70 -3.10 -3.15
N VAL A 413 -12.95 -3.16 -2.69
CA VAL A 413 -13.31 -3.60 -1.34
C VAL A 413 -12.76 -5.02 -1.06
N GLN A 414 -12.68 -5.89 -2.07
CA GLN A 414 -12.06 -7.21 -1.94
C GLN A 414 -10.57 -7.13 -1.57
N GLU A 415 -9.89 -6.05 -1.94
CA GLU A 415 -8.48 -5.82 -1.66
C GLU A 415 -8.23 -5.20 -0.28
N PHE A 416 -9.27 -4.86 0.48
CA PHE A 416 -9.12 -4.40 1.86
C PHE A 416 -8.44 -5.44 2.74
N TRP A 417 -8.75 -6.72 2.55
CA TRP A 417 -8.35 -7.79 3.46
C TRP A 417 -7.29 -8.71 2.88
N ARG A 418 -6.63 -8.31 1.78
CA ARG A 418 -5.67 -9.13 1.02
C ARG A 418 -4.64 -9.83 1.90
N HIS A 419 -4.15 -9.14 2.94
CA HIS A 419 -3.09 -9.65 3.84
C HIS A 419 -3.65 -10.27 5.12
N GLY A 420 -4.96 -10.51 5.20
CA GLY A 420 -5.66 -10.88 6.42
C GLY A 420 -5.78 -9.73 7.44
N VAL A 421 -5.44 -8.52 7.03
CA VAL A 421 -5.57 -7.28 7.81
C VAL A 421 -6.12 -6.18 6.92
N ARG A 422 -6.85 -5.21 7.50
CA ARG A 422 -7.47 -4.15 6.70
C ARG A 422 -6.44 -3.14 6.19
N ARG A 423 -6.36 -2.98 4.87
CA ARG A 423 -5.76 -1.83 4.17
C ARG A 423 -6.87 -0.87 3.73
N ASP A 424 -6.85 0.36 4.20
CA ASP A 424 -7.92 1.34 3.92
C ASP A 424 -7.75 2.03 2.56
N GLY A 425 -6.51 2.28 2.14
CA GLY A 425 -6.27 3.05 0.92
C GLY A 425 -4.81 3.18 0.53
N LEU A 426 -4.57 4.12 -0.39
CA LEU A 426 -3.28 4.47 -0.98
C LEU A 426 -2.95 5.93 -0.65
N LEU A 427 -1.70 6.21 -0.29
CA LEU A 427 -1.17 7.55 -0.08
C LEU A 427 -0.35 7.98 -1.31
N GLY A 428 -0.84 8.97 -2.04
CA GLY A 428 -0.32 9.36 -3.34
C GLY A 428 0.66 10.54 -3.33
N PRO A 429 1.30 10.85 -4.48
CA PRO A 429 2.31 11.91 -4.64
C PRO A 429 1.82 13.31 -4.26
N ALA A 430 0.52 13.62 -4.38
CA ALA A 430 0.03 14.96 -3.99
C ALA A 430 0.15 15.24 -2.49
N PHE A 431 0.17 14.19 -1.65
CA PHE A 431 0.51 14.35 -0.25
C PHE A 431 1.97 14.82 -0.12
N PHE A 432 2.89 14.31 -0.94
CA PHE A 432 4.33 14.59 -0.83
C PHE A 432 4.80 15.86 -1.58
N ARG A 433 3.95 16.48 -2.40
CA ARG A 433 4.30 17.53 -3.39
C ARG A 433 5.21 18.67 -2.89
N ASP A 434 5.08 19.08 -1.63
CA ASP A 434 5.89 20.16 -1.04
C ASP A 434 6.81 19.67 0.08
N ARG A 435 7.29 18.43 -0.03
CA ARG A 435 8.04 17.75 1.01
C ARG A 435 9.34 17.15 0.46
N ARG A 436 10.33 17.09 1.33
CA ARG A 436 11.53 16.26 1.17
C ARG A 436 11.36 15.08 2.10
N VAL A 437 11.24 13.88 1.55
CA VAL A 437 10.99 12.64 2.30
C VAL A 437 12.06 11.62 1.98
N SER A 438 12.65 11.04 3.02
CA SER A 438 13.63 9.96 2.90
C SER A 438 13.12 8.72 3.63
N VAL A 439 13.67 7.55 3.30
CA VAL A 439 13.29 6.28 3.93
C VAL A 439 14.44 5.77 4.78
N ASP A 440 14.24 5.69 6.09
CA ASP A 440 15.14 5.01 7.01
C ASP A 440 14.73 3.53 7.07
N TRP A 441 15.45 2.68 6.33
CA TRP A 441 15.12 1.25 6.20
C TRP A 441 15.40 0.46 7.48
N GLU A 442 16.41 0.87 8.24
CA GLU A 442 16.80 0.22 9.49
C GLU A 442 15.77 0.49 10.58
N LYS A 443 15.38 1.76 10.76
CA LYS A 443 14.36 2.15 11.75
C LYS A 443 12.94 1.96 11.26
N ARG A 444 12.76 1.72 9.95
CA ARG A 444 11.48 1.59 9.26
C ARG A 444 10.62 2.84 9.41
N GLU A 445 11.21 3.99 9.08
CA GLU A 445 10.56 5.29 9.19
C GLU A 445 10.62 6.06 7.87
N LEU A 446 9.51 6.71 7.51
CA LEU A 446 9.55 7.85 6.61
C LEU A 446 10.01 9.07 7.40
N VAL A 447 11.02 9.75 6.88
CA VAL A 447 11.62 10.94 7.51
C VAL A 447 11.26 12.16 6.68
N PHE A 448 10.40 13.02 7.23
CA PHE A 448 9.97 14.26 6.60
C PHE A 448 10.82 15.42 7.10
N ALA A 449 11.53 16.08 6.19
CA ALA A 449 12.24 17.31 6.53
C ALA A 449 11.25 18.44 6.90
N PRO A 450 11.64 19.37 7.80
CA PRO A 450 10.81 20.52 8.15
C PRO A 450 10.32 21.28 6.91
N ARG A 451 9.11 21.82 6.98
CA ARG A 451 8.67 22.87 6.06
C ARG A 451 9.50 24.13 6.36
N ARG A 452 10.10 24.69 5.32
CA ARG A 452 10.76 26.01 5.42
C ARG A 452 9.70 27.09 5.30
#